data_AF-A0A7I9VF08-F1
#
_entry.id   AF-A0A7I9VF08-F1
#
_cell.length_a   1.000
_cell.length_b   1.000
_cell.length_c   1.000
_cell.angle_alpha   90.00
_cell.angle_beta   90.00
_cell.angle_gamma   90.00
#
_symmetry.space_group_name_H-M   'P 1'
#
loop_
_entity.id
_entity.type
_entity.pdbx_description
1 polymer ?
#
loop_
_entity_poly.entity_id
_entity_poly.type
_entity_poly.pdbx_seq_one_letter_code
_entity_poly.pdbx_strand_id
1 'polypeptide(L)' 'MGEALDSGPFFHGTKADLRAGDRLTAGFRSNYRPEIVMNHIYFTALVNGAGLAAELATANRASTG' A
#
# COMPACT_ATOMS: atom_id res chain seq x y z
N MET A 1 -11.59 -19.44 -14.76
CA MET A 1 -10.67 -18.63 -13.94
C MET A 1 -9.41 -18.46 -14.78
N GLY A 2 -9.05 -17.24 -15.16
CA GLY A 2 -7.82 -16.99 -15.93
C GLY A 2 -6.60 -17.31 -15.08
N GLU A 3 -5.55 -17.83 -15.71
CA GLU A 3 -4.26 -18.08 -15.07
C GLU A 3 -3.74 -16.78 -14.44
N ALA A 4 -3.13 -16.88 -13.26
CA ALA A 4 -2.51 -15.73 -12.63
C ALA A 4 -1.39 -15.24 -13.54
N LEU A 5 -1.41 -13.95 -13.90
CA LEU A 5 -0.41 -13.36 -14.78
C LEU A 5 0.99 -13.36 -14.17
N ASP A 6 1.08 -13.50 -12.85
CA ASP A 6 2.34 -13.62 -12.09
C ASP A 6 2.09 -14.40 -10.80
N SER A 7 3.07 -15.18 -10.35
CA SER A 7 2.97 -16.02 -9.15
C SER A 7 3.16 -15.23 -7.84
N GLY A 8 3.67 -13.99 -7.93
CA GLY A 8 4.10 -13.23 -6.76
C GLY A 8 5.35 -13.84 -6.09
N PRO A 9 5.68 -13.44 -4.85
CA PRO A 9 4.89 -12.59 -3.96
C PRO A 9 4.85 -11.13 -4.41
N PHE A 10 3.81 -10.42 -3.97
CA PHE A 10 3.69 -8.98 -4.12
C PHE A 10 3.88 -8.29 -2.77
N PHE A 11 4.52 -7.14 -2.80
CA PHE A 11 4.89 -6.36 -1.63
C PHE A 11 4.21 -5.00 -1.64
N HIS A 12 3.74 -4.56 -0.48
CA HIS A 12 3.20 -3.22 -0.26
C HIS A 12 4.10 -2.48 0.75
N GLY A 13 4.70 -1.38 0.33
CA GLY A 13 5.49 -0.52 1.21
C GLY A 13 4.64 0.53 1.89
N THR A 14 4.66 0.58 3.23
CA THR A 14 3.88 1.55 4.01
C THR A 14 4.50 1.79 5.39
N LYS A 15 4.14 2.92 6.02
CA LYS A 15 4.40 3.21 7.45
C LYS A 15 3.24 2.85 8.36
N ALA A 16 2.12 2.39 7.81
CA ALA A 16 1.00 1.92 8.60
C ALA A 16 1.41 0.68 9.43
N ASP A 17 1.03 0.65 10.70
CA ASP A 17 1.28 -0.48 11.60
C ASP A 17 0.28 -1.60 11.30
N LEU A 18 0.59 -2.39 10.28
CA LEU A 18 -0.26 -3.49 9.80
C LEU A 18 0.19 -4.83 10.40
N ARG A 19 -0.79 -5.70 10.64
CA ARG A 19 -0.59 -7.09 11.07
C ARG A 19 -1.10 -8.06 10.00
N ALA A 20 -0.58 -9.28 10.02
CA ALA A 20 -1.10 -10.34 9.17
C ALA A 20 -2.58 -10.59 9.50
N GLY A 21 -3.43 -10.62 8.47
CA GLY A 21 -4.88 -10.71 8.60
C GLY A 21 -5.62 -9.38 8.46
N ASP A 22 -4.91 -8.24 8.55
CA ASP A 22 -5.52 -6.93 8.35
C ASP A 22 -6.00 -6.75 6.91
N ARG A 23 -7.16 -6.09 6.75
CA ARG A 23 -7.74 -5.82 5.45
C ARG A 23 -7.34 -4.42 4.96
N LEU A 24 -6.68 -4.38 3.81
CA LEU A 24 -6.37 -3.14 3.13
C LEU A 24 -7.56 -2.65 2.29
N THR A 25 -7.87 -1.37 2.40
CA THR A 25 -8.89 -0.69 1.60
C THR A 25 -8.31 0.56 0.93
N ALA A 26 -8.87 0.94 -0.23
CA ALA A 26 -8.63 2.25 -0.82
C ALA A 26 -9.33 3.36 0.02
N GLY A 27 -9.12 4.63 -0.37
CA GLY A 27 -9.76 5.78 0.29
C GLY A 27 -8.84 6.61 1.19
N PHE A 28 -7.54 6.30 1.23
CA PHE A 28 -6.55 7.08 1.97
C PHE A 28 -5.90 8.16 1.11
N ARG A 29 -5.41 9.22 1.75
CA ARG A 29 -4.70 10.32 1.07
C ARG A 29 -3.40 9.82 0.42
N SER A 30 -3.03 10.40 -0.71
CA SER A 30 -1.78 10.11 -1.41
C SER A 30 -0.56 10.39 -0.53
N ASN A 31 0.47 9.55 -0.65
CA ASN A 31 1.78 9.80 -0.03
C ASN A 31 2.53 10.99 -0.64
N TYR A 32 2.13 11.46 -1.83
CA TYR A 32 2.82 12.52 -2.57
C TYR A 32 2.02 13.82 -2.68
N ARG A 33 0.68 13.73 -2.68
CA ARG A 33 -0.25 14.86 -2.86
C ARG A 33 -1.43 14.75 -1.87
N PRO A 34 -1.34 15.33 -0.66
CA PRO A 34 -2.28 15.09 0.43
C PRO A 34 -3.73 15.49 0.12
N GLU A 35 -3.96 16.32 -0.88
CA GLU A 35 -5.27 16.71 -1.40
C GLU A 35 -5.96 15.62 -2.23
N ILE A 36 -5.24 14.57 -2.65
CA ILE A 36 -5.78 13.46 -3.45
C ILE A 36 -6.12 12.26 -2.57
N VAL A 37 -7.34 11.74 -2.72
CA VAL A 37 -7.76 10.44 -2.17
C VAL A 37 -7.46 9.34 -3.19
N MET A 38 -6.76 8.28 -2.77
CA MET A 38 -6.32 7.19 -3.63
C MET A 38 -7.42 6.13 -3.76
N ASN A 39 -7.78 5.81 -5.01
CA ASN A 39 -8.79 4.79 -5.33
C ASN A 39 -8.23 3.36 -5.44
N HIS A 40 -6.91 3.21 -5.36
CA HIS A 40 -6.22 1.93 -5.52
C HIS A 40 -5.17 1.71 -4.44
N ILE A 41 -4.89 0.45 -4.17
CA ILE A 41 -3.76 0.01 -3.34
C ILE A 41 -2.68 -0.48 -4.30
N TYR A 42 -1.45 -0.02 -4.08
CA TYR A 42 -0.33 -0.29 -4.98
C TYR A 42 0.56 -1.37 -4.39
N PHE A 43 0.93 -2.33 -5.23
CA PHE A 43 1.84 -3.42 -4.92
C PHE A 43 2.94 -3.49 -5.96
N THR A 44 4.05 -4.15 -5.62
CA THR A 44 5.17 -4.41 -6.52
C THR A 44 5.70 -5.82 -6.33
N ALA A 45 6.20 -6.45 -7.39
CA ALA A 45 6.93 -7.72 -7.30
C ALA A 45 8.38 -7.53 -6.81
N LEU A 46 8.87 -6.28 -6.73
CA LEU A 46 10.24 -5.96 -6.33
C LEU A 46 10.31 -5.55 -4.86
N VAL A 47 10.98 -6.35 -4.03
CA VAL A 47 11.14 -6.08 -2.59
C VAL A 47 11.76 -4.70 -2.31
N ASN A 48 12.80 -4.32 -3.06
CA ASN A 48 13.44 -3.00 -2.91
C ASN A 48 12.50 -1.85 -3.28
N GLY A 49 11.59 -2.07 -4.24
CA GLY A 49 10.57 -1.09 -4.60
C GLY A 49 9.57 -0.84 -3.47
N ALA A 50 9.19 -1.90 -2.75
CA ALA A 50 8.36 -1.79 -1.56
C ALA A 50 9.12 -1.12 -0.39
N GLY A 51 10.40 -1.42 -0.21
CA GLY A 51 11.25 -0.74 0.79
C GLY A 51 11.26 0.78 0.59
N LEU A 52 11.54 1.24 -0.64
CA LEU A 52 11.52 2.66 -0.98
C LEU A 52 10.13 3.28 -0.78
N ALA A 53 9.07 2.58 -1.16
CA ALA A 53 7.70 3.06 -0.94
C ALA A 53 7.37 3.22 0.55
N ALA A 54 7.87 2.32 1.42
CA ALA A 54 7.70 2.43 2.86
C ALA A 54 8.44 3.65 3.42
N GLU A 55 9.65 3.94 2.95
CA GLU A 55 10.41 5.13 3.38
C GLU A 55 9.71 6.44 3.00
N LEU A 56 9.17 6.51 1.78
CA LEU A 56 8.48 7.67 1.24
C LEU A 56 7.05 7.84 1.77
N ALA A 57 6.44 6.78 2.32
CA ALA A 57 5.06 6.83 2.78
C ALA A 57 4.88 7.91 3.86
N THR A 58 3.78 8.66 3.79
CA THR A 58 3.44 9.63 4.82
C THR A 58 2.75 8.89 5.96
N ALA A 59 3.17 9.12 7.20
CA ALA A 59 2.50 8.56 8.37
C ALA A 59 1.19 9.32 8.64
N ASN A 60 0.16 9.09 7.83
CA ASN A 60 -1.19 9.52 8.18
C ASN A 60 -1.78 8.50 9.15
N ARG A 61 -1.99 8.90 10.41
CA ARG A 61 -2.90 8.15 11.30
C ARG A 61 -4.26 8.17 10.63
N ALA A 62 -4.74 7.00 10.21
CA ALA A 62 -6.15 6.85 9.88
C ALA A 62 -6.94 7.39 11.08
N SER A 63 -7.79 8.39 10.85
CA SER A 63 -8.74 8.84 11.85
C SER A 63 -9.57 7.63 12.26
N THR A 64 -9.45 7.24 13.52
CA THR A 64 -10.33 6.26 14.16
C THR A 64 -11.78 6.68 13.90
N GLY A 65 -12.48 5.87 13.13
CA GLY A 65 -13.94 5.84 13.03
C GLY A 65 -14.41 4.54 13.63
#